data_AF-A0A1J1J9M8-F1
#
_entry.id   AF-A0A1J1J9M8-F1
#
_cell.length_a   1.000
_cell.length_b   1.000
_cell.length_c   1.000
_cell.angle_alpha   90.00
_cell.angle_beta   90.00
_cell.angle_gamma   90.00
#
_symmetry.space_group_name_H-M   'P 1'
#
loop_
_entity.id
_entity.type
_entity.pdbx_description
1 polymer ?
#
loop_
_entity_poly.entity_id
_entity_poly.type
_entity_poly.pdbx_seq_one_letter_code
_entity_poly.pdbx_strand_id
1 'polypeptide(L)' 'MTNAEVLSQVEHGYRMPMPPNCNPALYEIMLECWHKDPMRRPTFETLQWKLEDFFTMDQSDYKEAHPH' A
#
# COMPACT_ATOMS: atom_id res chain seq x y z
N MET A 1 -12.21 18.56 -7.86
CA MET A 1 -12.86 17.26 -8.09
C MET A 1 -14.04 17.15 -7.14
N THR A 2 -15.23 16.88 -7.64
CA THR A 2 -16.42 16.62 -6.83
C THR A 2 -16.50 15.15 -6.45
N ASN A 3 -17.30 14.78 -5.43
CA ASN A 3 -17.46 13.38 -5.04
C ASN A 3 -17.99 12.50 -6.19
N ALA A 4 -18.85 13.07 -7.06
CA ALA A 4 -19.37 12.37 -8.24
C ALA A 4 -18.27 12.09 -9.27
N GLU A 5 -17.34 13.03 -9.47
CA GLU A 5 -16.20 12.85 -10.37
C GLU A 5 -15.22 11.80 -9.85
N VAL A 6 -15.01 11.72 -8.52
CA VAL A 6 -14.17 10.68 -7.89
C VAL A 6 -14.77 9.30 -8.15
N LEU A 7 -16.08 9.14 -7.89
CA LEU A 7 -16.77 7.87 -8.06
C LEU A 7 -16.64 7.35 -9.50
N SER A 8 -16.96 8.22 -10.47
CA SER A 8 -16.83 7.89 -11.88
C SER A 8 -15.40 7.47 -12.25
N GLN A 9 -14.38 8.22 -11.84
CA GLN A 9 -13.00 7.87 -12.16
C GLN A 9 -12.58 6.52 -11.56
N VAL A 10 -12.94 6.25 -10.30
CA VAL A 10 -12.64 4.99 -9.62
C VAL A 10 -13.28 3.79 -10.32
N GLU A 11 -14.52 3.93 -10.83
CA GLU A 11 -15.20 2.90 -11.62
C GLU A 11 -14.50 2.61 -12.94
N HIS A 12 -13.94 3.66 -13.58
CA HIS A 12 -13.14 3.56 -14.80
C HIS A 12 -11.70 3.06 -14.56
N GLY A 13 -11.34 2.74 -13.31
CA GLY A 13 -10.06 2.14 -12.96
C GLY A 13 -8.99 3.14 -12.53
N TYR A 14 -9.31 4.44 -12.43
CA TYR A 14 -8.40 5.41 -11.84
C TYR A 14 -8.09 5.05 -10.39
N ARG A 15 -6.81 5.11 -10.03
CA ARG A 15 -6.33 5.11 -8.65
C ARG A 15 -5.38 6.28 -8.48
N MET A 16 -5.33 6.82 -7.26
CA MET A 16 -4.40 7.90 -6.95
C MET A 16 -2.97 7.43 -7.24
N PRO A 17 -2.12 8.26 -7.87
CA PRO A 17 -0.72 7.92 -8.03
C PRO A 17 -0.03 7.80 -6.67
N MET A 18 1.13 7.14 -6.65
CA MET A 18 1.94 7.02 -5.44
C MET A 18 2.26 8.40 -4.87
N PRO A 19 1.93 8.66 -3.58
CA PRO A 19 2.25 9.93 -2.95
C PRO A 19 3.78 10.16 -2.87
N PRO A 20 4.23 11.43 -2.82
CA PRO A 20 5.64 11.72 -2.53
C PRO A 20 6.01 11.16 -1.15
N ASN A 21 7.21 10.60 -1.03
CA ASN A 21 7.74 9.95 0.18
C ASN A 21 6.98 8.69 0.62
N CYS A 22 6.21 8.06 -0.27
CA CYS A 22 5.62 6.74 -0.01
C CYS A 22 6.59 5.63 -0.43
N ASN A 23 6.74 4.60 0.42
CA ASN A 23 7.51 3.41 0.06
C ASN A 23 6.76 2.63 -1.04
N PRO A 24 7.42 2.24 -2.15
CA PRO A 24 6.78 1.49 -3.24
C PRO A 24 6.04 0.22 -2.76
N ALA A 25 6.60 -0.53 -1.82
CA ALA A 25 5.97 -1.75 -1.31
C ALA A 25 4.68 -1.46 -0.54
N LEU A 26 4.63 -0.34 0.21
CA LEU A 26 3.39 0.08 0.87
C LEU A 26 2.33 0.52 -0.14
N TYR A 27 2.74 1.19 -1.21
CA TYR A 27 1.82 1.59 -2.28
C TYR A 27 1.27 0.38 -3.05
N GLU A 28 2.05 -0.68 -3.25
CA GLU A 28 1.57 -1.94 -3.81
C GLU A 28 0.47 -2.56 -2.93
N ILE A 29 0.63 -2.56 -1.61
CA ILE A 29 -0.41 -3.00 -0.67
C ILE A 29 -1.69 -2.16 -0.83
N MET A 30 -1.57 -0.84 -1.02
CA MET A 30 -2.74 0.02 -1.29
C MET A 30 -3.45 -0.37 -2.59
N LEU A 31 -2.71 -0.66 -3.66
CA LEU A 31 -3.26 -1.10 -4.94
C LEU A 31 -4.00 -2.45 -4.83
N GLU A 32 -3.47 -3.39 -4.05
CA GLU A 32 -4.16 -4.65 -3.74
C GLU A 32 -5.49 -4.41 -3.03
N CYS A 33 -5.51 -3.53 -2.02
CA CYS A 33 -6.73 -3.13 -1.32
C CYS A 33 -7.76 -2.45 -2.25
N TRP A 34 -7.29 -1.71 -3.25
CA TRP A 34 -8.14 -1.01 -4.21
C TRP A 34 -8.48 -1.82 -5.46
N HIS A 35 -8.28 -3.13 -5.44
CA HIS A 35 -8.59 -3.99 -6.57
C HIS A 35 -10.07 -3.89 -7.01
N LYS A 36 -10.33 -3.88 -8.33
CA LYS A 36 -11.67 -3.73 -8.90
C LYS A 36 -12.60 -4.85 -8.45
N ASP A 37 -12.13 -6.09 -8.58
CA ASP A 37 -12.80 -7.28 -8.06
C ASP A 37 -12.65 -7.35 -6.53
N PRO A 38 -13.75 -7.30 -5.74
CA PRO A 38 -13.71 -7.41 -4.29
C PRO A 38 -13.12 -8.73 -3.78
N MET A 39 -13.26 -9.83 -4.53
CA MET A 39 -12.77 -11.15 -4.11
C MET A 39 -11.24 -11.27 -4.19
N ARG A 40 -10.59 -10.35 -4.90
CA ARG A 40 -9.13 -10.27 -5.01
C ARG A 40 -8.49 -9.32 -4.01
N ARG A 41 -9.30 -8.61 -3.20
CA ARG A 41 -8.78 -7.75 -2.13
C ARG A 41 -8.29 -8.62 -0.98
N PRO A 42 -7.17 -8.27 -0.32
CA PRO A 42 -6.69 -9.00 0.83
C PRO A 42 -7.72 -8.94 1.97
N THR A 43 -7.76 -9.99 2.78
CA THR A 43 -8.47 -9.93 4.07
C THR A 43 -7.69 -9.04 5.03
N PHE A 44 -8.33 -8.59 6.11
CA PHE A 44 -7.62 -7.86 7.16
C PHE A 44 -6.51 -8.70 7.81
N GLU A 45 -6.70 -10.01 7.91
CA GLU A 45 -5.66 -10.94 8.37
C GLU A 45 -4.44 -10.88 7.43
N THR A 46 -4.63 -11.08 6.12
CA THR A 46 -3.53 -10.99 5.15
C THR A 46 -2.86 -9.61 5.15
N LEU A 47 -3.65 -8.55 5.30
CA LEU A 47 -3.13 -7.18 5.38
C LEU A 47 -2.27 -6.97 6.62
N GLN A 48 -2.67 -7.51 7.78
CA GLN A 48 -1.87 -7.46 9.01
C GLN A 48 -0.51 -8.11 8.80
N TRP A 49 -0.47 -9.35 8.29
CA TRP A 49 0.79 -10.06 8.02
C TRP A 49 1.71 -9.29 7.06
N LYS A 50 1.16 -8.73 5.97
CA LYS A 50 1.92 -7.92 5.01
C LYS A 50 2.52 -6.66 5.64
N LEU A 51 1.77 -5.99 6.52
CA LEU A 51 2.24 -4.78 7.18
C LEU A 51 3.29 -5.10 8.25
N GLU A 52 3.10 -6.17 9.03
CA GLU A 52 4.09 -6.64 9.99
C GLU A 52 5.42 -6.97 9.29
N ASP A 53 5.37 -7.74 8.20
CA ASP A 53 6.55 -8.06 7.39
C ASP A 53 7.25 -6.78 6.87
N PHE A 54 6.48 -5.86 6.28
CA PHE A 54 6.97 -4.57 5.79
C PHE A 54 7.75 -3.78 6.87
N PHE A 55 7.23 -3.68 8.09
CA PHE A 55 7.90 -2.96 9.18
C PHE A 55 9.06 -3.75 9.82
N THR A 56 9.09 -5.07 9.70
CA THR A 56 10.23 -5.88 10.18
C THR A 56 11.40 -5.88 9.19
N MET A 57 11.13 -5.80 7.89
CA MET A 57 12.17 -5.65 6.86
C MET A 57 12.84 -4.26 6.93
N ASP A 58 12.07 -3.20 7.23
CA ASP A 58 12.58 -1.83 7.41
C ASP A 58 13.56 -1.70 8.60
N GLN A 59 13.45 -2.58 9.61
CA GLN A 59 14.40 -2.62 10.74
C GLN A 59 15.78 -3.21 10.37
N SER A 60 15.93 -3.82 9.19
CA SER A 60 17.24 -4.37 8.76
C SER A 60 18.23 -3.29 8.32
N ASP A 61 17.77 -2.07 8.00
CA ASP A 61 18.64 -0.91 7.75
C ASP A 61 19.20 -0.28 9.05
N TYR A 62 18.70 -0.68 10.22
CA TYR A 62 19.17 -0.20 11.54
C TYR A 62 20.30 -1.03 12.17
N LYS A 63 20.96 -1.92 11.41
CA LYS A 63 22.07 -2.76 11.90
C LYS A 63 23.46 -2.44 11.36
N GLU A 64 23.69 -1.25 10.82
CA GLU A 64 25.05 -0.76 10.50
C GLU A 64 25.42 0.54 11.23
N ALA A 65 25.02 0.65 12.50
CA ALA A 65 25.63 1.60 13.42
C ALA A 65 26.35 0.86 14.56
N HIS A 66 27.69 0.89 14.45
CA HIS A 66 28.74 0.72 15.48
C HIS A 66 29.37 -0.67 15.67
N PRO A 67 30.64 -0.78 16.13
CA PRO A 67 31.75 0.19 16.20
C PRO A 67 33.11 -0.40 15.75
N HIS A 68 34.01 0.41 15.18
CA HIS A 68 35.46 0.34 15.44
C HIS A 68 36.15 1.63 14.99
#